data_AF-A0A1R3RSA2-F1
#
_entry.id   AF-A0A1R3RSA2-F1
#
_cell.length_a   1.000
_cell.length_b   1.000
_cell.length_c   1.000
_cell.angle_alpha   90.00
_cell.angle_beta   90.00
_cell.angle_gamma   90.00
#
_symmetry.space_group_name_H-M   'P 1'
#
loop_
_entity.id
_entity.type
_entity.pdbx_description
1 polymer ?
#
loop_
_entity_poly.entity_id
_entity_poly.type
_entity_poly.pdbx_seq_one_letter_code
_entity_poly.pdbx_strand_id
1 'polypeptide(L)'
;MAAGPGPKPFRVLMRHHRDLFVNPLFWTSRHLDLVGCRFEDIDTAAVETTPDDTSWWVRVAHLQKLGKKQDTPNLSITRLEQLTPSLDSKGSPFFFAGQPVHRPHYTVFRRHGQPNELISNHCPPLIGYLHYSYVTGARLDQFEPRPDPSGRLNFIGATIRNKRVAQITPKEWTEDPYFVCILLALAQLQERKLELPKPSTYTSRLLVTHAREREYIHLYEMELSAKMLEGLRDPIHVAEGITWPGIRHKRIPFQPYSTFTSRVVTELVAPNLPPANDGNCVIGHGAKRGCELDGISGKDKVRRVC
;
A
#
# COMPACT_ATOMS: atom_id res chain seq x y z
N MET A 1 5.11 18.70 -30.23
CA MET A 1 5.32 18.22 -28.84
C MET A 1 5.77 16.78 -28.92
N ALA A 2 7.04 16.50 -28.61
CA ALA A 2 7.56 15.14 -28.66
C ALA A 2 7.06 14.38 -27.43
N ALA A 3 6.36 13.27 -27.65
CA ALA A 3 6.03 12.33 -26.59
C ALA A 3 7.35 11.92 -25.90
N GLY A 4 7.41 12.07 -24.57
CA GLY A 4 8.54 11.57 -23.80
C GLY A 4 8.73 10.05 -24.06
N PRO A 5 9.94 9.52 -23.92
CA PRO A 5 10.18 8.10 -24.13
C PRO A 5 9.27 7.30 -23.18
N GLY A 6 8.44 6.43 -23.75
CA GLY A 6 7.53 5.57 -22.99
C GLY A 6 8.27 4.70 -21.96
N PRO A 7 7.54 4.10 -21.01
CA PRO A 7 8.13 3.30 -19.94
C PRO A 7 9.02 2.21 -20.52
N LYS A 8 10.25 2.08 -20.00
CA LYS A 8 11.23 1.14 -20.54
C LYS A 8 10.94 -0.27 -20.04
N PRO A 9 11.10 -1.31 -20.87
CA PRO A 9 10.96 -2.68 -20.42
C PRO A 9 11.91 -2.96 -19.25
N PHE A 10 11.46 -3.75 -18.27
CA PHE A 10 12.21 -4.05 -17.05
C PHE A 10 13.65 -4.54 -17.32
N ARG A 11 13.81 -5.44 -18.31
CA ARG A 11 15.11 -5.96 -18.77
C ARG A 11 16.05 -4.86 -19.30
N VAL A 12 15.51 -3.83 -19.95
CA VAL A 12 16.29 -2.68 -20.44
C VAL A 12 16.75 -1.80 -19.28
N LEU A 13 15.91 -1.59 -18.28
CA LEU A 13 16.28 -0.89 -17.04
C LEU A 13 17.41 -1.62 -16.32
N MET A 14 17.33 -2.95 -16.22
CA MET A 14 18.37 -3.79 -15.60
C MET A 14 19.73 -3.67 -16.27
N ARG A 15 19.74 -3.59 -17.61
CA ARG A 15 20.98 -3.58 -18.40
C ARG A 15 21.63 -2.19 -18.46
N HIS A 16 20.83 -1.14 -18.49
CA HIS A 16 21.30 0.21 -18.82
C HIS A 16 21.17 1.24 -17.70
N HIS A 17 20.43 0.95 -16.63
CA HIS A 17 20.15 1.88 -15.54
C HIS A 17 20.46 1.23 -14.18
N ARG A 18 21.73 0.86 -13.98
CA ARG A 18 22.18 0.23 -12.71
C ARG A 18 22.03 1.15 -11.50
N ASP A 19 21.98 2.46 -11.74
CA ASP A 19 21.68 3.50 -10.75
C ASP A 19 20.28 3.35 -10.13
N LEU A 20 19.40 2.53 -10.71
CA LEU A 20 18.07 2.23 -10.14
C LEU A 20 18.09 1.20 -9.03
N PHE A 21 19.15 0.41 -8.90
CA PHE A 21 19.27 -0.64 -7.89
C PHE A 21 19.96 -0.12 -6.63
N VAL A 22 19.53 1.05 -6.17
CA VAL A 22 19.89 1.58 -4.85
C VAL A 22 18.92 1.05 -3.78
N ASN A 23 19.30 1.21 -2.52
CA ASN A 23 18.42 0.88 -1.41
C ASN A 23 17.06 1.61 -1.59
N PRO A 24 15.91 0.92 -1.44
CA PRO A 24 14.60 1.53 -1.60
C PRO A 24 14.32 2.78 -0.75
N LEU A 25 15.00 2.95 0.38
CA LEU A 25 14.94 4.19 1.17
C LEU A 25 15.39 5.43 0.39
N PHE A 26 16.19 5.24 -0.66
CA PHE A 26 16.73 6.28 -1.53
C PHE A 26 15.95 6.43 -2.84
N TRP A 27 14.86 5.68 -3.04
CA TRP A 27 14.02 5.87 -4.21
C TRP A 27 13.38 7.26 -4.22
N THR A 28 13.32 7.82 -5.42
CA THR A 28 12.79 9.15 -5.74
C THR A 28 11.78 9.02 -6.86
N SER A 29 10.99 10.07 -7.15
CA SER A 29 9.98 10.04 -8.23
C SER A 29 10.57 9.58 -9.56
N ARG A 30 11.83 9.97 -9.86
CA ARG A 30 12.58 9.52 -11.04
C ARG A 30 12.63 7.99 -11.17
N HIS A 31 12.70 7.27 -10.06
CA HIS A 31 12.72 5.79 -10.09
C HIS A 31 11.36 5.24 -10.54
N LEU A 32 10.26 5.87 -10.13
CA LEU A 32 8.91 5.48 -10.54
C LEU A 32 8.64 5.86 -12.01
N ASP A 33 9.07 7.04 -12.44
CA ASP A 33 8.93 7.52 -13.82
C ASP A 33 9.57 6.55 -14.83
N LEU A 34 10.74 6.01 -14.48
CA LEU A 34 11.47 5.09 -15.36
C LEU A 34 10.76 3.75 -15.58
N VAL A 35 10.01 3.30 -14.58
CA VAL A 35 9.20 2.08 -14.66
C VAL A 35 7.76 2.34 -15.10
N GLY A 36 7.34 3.61 -15.20
CA GLY A 36 5.97 4.00 -15.53
C GLY A 36 4.96 3.78 -14.40
N CYS A 37 5.44 3.65 -13.15
CA CYS A 37 4.59 3.53 -11.97
C CYS A 37 4.20 4.94 -11.49
N ARG A 38 2.94 5.16 -11.12
CA ARG A 38 2.44 6.47 -10.68
C ARG A 38 1.38 6.33 -9.59
N PHE A 39 1.25 7.35 -8.76
CA PHE A 39 0.14 7.47 -7.83
C PHE A 39 -1.10 8.01 -8.56
N GLU A 40 -2.24 7.40 -8.30
CA GLU A 40 -3.54 7.74 -8.86
C GLU A 40 -4.47 8.01 -7.70
N ASP A 41 -4.74 9.30 -7.46
CA ASP A 41 -5.70 9.74 -6.46
C ASP A 41 -7.11 9.39 -6.92
N ILE A 42 -7.81 8.64 -6.08
CA ILE A 42 -9.23 8.33 -6.30
C ILE A 42 -9.99 9.27 -5.39
N ASP A 43 -10.54 10.32 -6.00
CA ASP A 43 -11.19 11.40 -5.28
C ASP A 43 -12.28 10.87 -4.32
N THR A 44 -12.04 11.09 -3.03
CA THR A 44 -13.10 11.25 -2.04
C THR A 44 -13.19 12.75 -1.79
N ALA A 45 -14.10 13.43 -2.49
CA ALA A 45 -14.41 14.88 -2.43
C ALA A 45 -13.55 15.69 -1.42
N ALA A 46 -12.51 16.37 -1.92
CA ALA A 46 -11.57 17.11 -1.11
C ALA A 46 -12.17 18.39 -0.52
N VAL A 47 -11.87 18.64 0.76
CA VAL A 47 -11.86 20.00 1.36
C VAL A 47 -10.39 20.39 1.47
N GLU A 48 -10.03 21.51 0.85
CA GLU A 48 -8.66 22.02 0.81
C GLU A 48 -8.30 22.81 2.08
N THR A 49 -7.12 22.52 2.64
CA THR A 49 -6.43 23.44 3.55
C THR A 49 -4.95 23.48 3.21
N THR A 50 -4.46 24.70 2.98
CA THR A 50 -3.08 25.05 2.60
C THR A 50 -2.12 24.99 3.80
N PRO A 51 -0.88 24.47 3.65
CA PRO A 51 0.13 24.55 4.70
C PRO A 51 1.15 25.67 4.45
N ASP A 52 1.39 26.48 5.49
CA ASP A 52 2.47 27.47 5.57
C ASP A 52 3.75 26.85 6.14
N ASP A 53 4.89 27.10 5.49
CA ASP A 53 6.13 26.36 5.62
C ASP A 53 7.28 27.26 6.09
N THR A 54 7.53 27.34 7.40
CA THR A 54 8.84 27.80 7.91
C THR A 54 9.08 27.46 9.39
N SER A 55 9.34 26.20 9.75
CA SER A 55 10.10 25.81 10.99
C SER A 55 10.33 24.29 11.09
N TRP A 56 10.86 23.68 10.02
CA TRP A 56 11.00 22.22 9.91
C TRP A 56 12.01 21.60 10.90
N TRP A 57 13.10 22.32 11.24
CA TRP A 57 14.26 21.73 11.93
C TRP A 57 14.14 21.67 13.46
N VAL A 58 13.48 22.65 14.09
CA VAL A 58 13.37 22.71 15.56
C VAL A 58 12.38 21.65 16.09
N ARG A 59 11.39 21.27 15.28
CA ARG A 59 10.30 20.36 15.70
C ARG A 59 10.67 18.88 15.67
N VAL A 60 11.51 18.44 14.73
CA VAL A 60 11.89 17.01 14.60
C VAL A 60 12.75 16.56 15.79
N ALA A 61 13.66 17.41 16.27
CA ALA A 61 14.47 17.13 17.46
C ALA A 61 13.64 17.12 18.77
N HIS A 62 12.52 17.86 18.81
CA HIS A 62 11.65 17.90 19.99
C HIS A 62 10.71 16.69 20.07
N LEU A 63 10.23 16.18 18.93
CA LEU A 63 9.34 15.02 18.86
C LEU A 63 10.03 13.70 19.23
N GLN A 64 11.35 13.59 19.07
CA GLN A 64 12.12 12.44 19.56
C GLN A 64 12.32 12.46 21.09
N LYS A 65 12.10 13.60 21.76
CA LYS A 65 12.27 13.75 23.21
C LYS A 65 10.99 13.86 24.02
N LEU A 66 9.82 14.05 23.40
CA LEU A 66 8.53 14.11 24.10
C LEU A 66 7.73 12.81 23.94
N GLY A 67 8.26 11.71 24.47
CA GLY A 67 7.46 10.55 24.83
C GLY A 67 6.63 10.83 26.08
N LYS A 68 5.65 11.74 26.01
CA LYS A 68 4.62 11.88 27.05
C LYS A 68 3.24 12.08 26.41
N LYS A 69 2.38 11.12 26.73
CA LYS A 69 0.93 11.04 26.51
C LYS A 69 0.29 12.35 26.06
N GLN A 70 0.11 12.48 24.76
CA GLN A 70 -0.98 13.26 24.19
C GLN A 70 -1.78 12.25 23.37
N ASP A 71 -3.08 12.16 23.62
CA ASP A 71 -3.99 11.27 22.90
C ASP A 71 -3.91 11.61 21.42
N THR A 72 -3.07 10.85 20.72
CA THR A 72 -2.88 10.94 19.28
C THR A 72 -3.79 9.90 18.64
N PRO A 73 -4.38 10.18 17.47
CA PRO A 73 -5.17 9.21 16.72
C PRO A 73 -4.40 7.91 16.40
N ASN A 74 -3.08 7.86 16.65
CA ASN A 74 -2.25 6.66 16.61
C ASN A 74 -2.74 5.49 17.49
N LEU A 75 -3.58 5.71 18.50
CA LEU A 75 -4.21 4.64 19.29
C LEU A 75 -5.45 3.99 18.63
N SER A 76 -5.91 4.47 17.46
CA SER A 76 -7.13 3.95 16.84
C SER A 76 -6.91 2.71 15.97
N ILE A 77 -5.72 2.51 15.41
CA ILE A 77 -5.44 1.37 14.50
C ILE A 77 -5.31 0.05 15.27
N THR A 78 -4.77 0.08 16.49
CA THR A 78 -4.77 -1.08 17.39
C THR A 78 -6.17 -1.43 17.91
N ARG A 79 -7.16 -0.54 17.73
CA ARG A 79 -8.59 -0.78 18.02
C ARG A 79 -9.39 -1.24 16.80
N LEU A 80 -8.74 -1.52 15.66
CA LEU A 80 -9.40 -2.24 14.58
C LEU A 80 -9.58 -3.70 15.03
N GLU A 81 -10.62 -3.98 15.82
CA GLU A 81 -10.94 -5.31 16.36
C GLU A 81 -11.02 -6.41 15.29
N GLN A 82 -11.21 -6.01 14.03
CA GLN A 82 -11.26 -6.87 12.86
C GLN A 82 -9.89 -7.16 12.22
N LEU A 83 -8.81 -6.56 12.71
CA LEU A 83 -7.44 -6.75 12.23
C LEU A 83 -6.55 -7.31 13.34
N THR A 84 -5.98 -8.48 13.12
CA THR A 84 -4.99 -9.07 14.03
C THR A 84 -3.58 -8.70 13.57
N PRO A 85 -2.76 -8.04 14.41
CA PRO A 85 -1.37 -7.80 14.07
C PRO A 85 -0.63 -9.14 13.99
N SER A 86 0.25 -9.28 13.01
CA SER A 86 1.26 -10.35 13.02
C SER A 86 2.22 -10.13 14.19
N LEU A 87 2.64 -11.21 14.86
CA LEU A 87 3.60 -11.16 15.97
C LEU A 87 4.95 -10.51 15.60
N ASP A 88 5.31 -10.42 14.32
CA ASP A 88 6.53 -9.79 13.87
C ASP A 88 6.41 -8.25 13.85
N SER A 89 7.20 -7.59 14.70
CA SER A 89 7.34 -6.11 14.72
C SER A 89 8.08 -5.53 13.51
N LYS A 90 8.65 -6.40 12.66
CA LYS A 90 9.34 -6.04 11.43
C LYS A 90 8.70 -6.76 10.25
N GLY A 91 8.11 -5.99 9.34
CA GLY A 91 7.51 -6.49 8.13
C GLY A 91 8.43 -7.34 7.26
N SER A 92 7.84 -7.98 6.25
CA SER A 92 8.54 -8.92 5.38
C SER A 92 9.57 -8.19 4.51
N PRO A 93 10.75 -8.79 4.27
CA PRO A 93 11.72 -8.19 3.38
C PRO A 93 11.20 -8.13 1.94
N PHE A 94 11.60 -7.06 1.25
CA PHE A 94 11.50 -6.95 -0.21
C PHE A 94 12.65 -7.74 -0.83
N PHE A 95 12.29 -8.65 -1.73
CA PHE A 95 13.23 -9.49 -2.46
C PHE A 95 13.39 -9.00 -3.90
N PHE A 96 14.61 -9.06 -4.40
CA PHE A 96 14.92 -8.80 -5.78
C PHE A 96 16.06 -9.73 -6.23
N ALA A 97 15.93 -10.34 -7.41
CA ALA A 97 16.84 -11.37 -7.90
C ALA A 97 17.07 -12.51 -6.87
N GLY A 98 16.00 -12.91 -6.16
CA GLY A 98 16.04 -13.92 -5.10
C GLY A 98 16.72 -13.48 -3.79
N GLN A 99 17.25 -12.25 -3.71
CA GLN A 99 17.96 -11.75 -2.54
C GLN A 99 17.11 -10.73 -1.75
N PRO A 100 17.14 -10.74 -0.40
CA PRO A 100 16.50 -9.70 0.39
C PRO A 100 17.29 -8.40 0.27
N VAL A 101 16.78 -7.42 -0.47
CA VAL A 101 17.48 -6.14 -0.72
C VAL A 101 17.12 -5.06 0.31
N HIS A 102 15.96 -5.18 0.95
CA HIS A 102 15.52 -4.23 1.98
C HIS A 102 14.51 -4.86 2.92
N ARG A 103 14.51 -4.45 4.19
CA ARG A 103 13.50 -4.87 5.17
C ARG A 103 12.76 -3.65 5.72
N PRO A 104 11.58 -3.30 5.16
CA PRO A 104 10.85 -2.14 5.62
C PRO A 104 10.26 -2.34 7.02
N HIS A 105 10.19 -1.25 7.78
CA HIS A 105 9.54 -1.20 9.10
C HIS A 105 8.05 -0.91 8.93
N TYR A 106 7.24 -1.96 8.87
CA TYR A 106 5.79 -1.88 8.79
C TYR A 106 5.17 -3.08 9.54
N THR A 107 3.94 -2.93 10.00
CA THR A 107 3.18 -4.00 10.66
C THR A 107 2.28 -4.66 9.62
N VAL A 108 2.19 -6.00 9.64
CA VAL A 108 1.23 -6.73 8.80
C VAL A 108 0.01 -7.08 9.63
N PHE A 109 -1.16 -6.72 9.13
CA PHE A 109 -2.45 -7.12 9.67
C PHE A 109 -3.08 -8.21 8.83
N ARG A 110 -3.77 -9.13 9.50
CA ARG A 110 -4.67 -10.11 8.89
C ARG A 110 -6.09 -9.84 9.32
N ARG A 111 -7.06 -10.16 8.47
CA ARG A 111 -8.47 -10.04 8.84
C ARG A 111 -8.85 -11.11 9.87
N HIS A 112 -9.46 -10.69 10.97
CA HIS A 112 -10.01 -11.57 12.00
C HIS A 112 -11.25 -12.30 11.47
N GLY A 113 -11.41 -13.59 11.82
CA GLY A 113 -12.64 -14.35 11.55
C GLY A 113 -12.75 -15.01 10.17
N GLN A 114 -11.65 -15.21 9.44
CA GLN A 114 -11.63 -16.28 8.42
C GLN A 114 -11.14 -17.57 9.11
N PRO A 115 -12.02 -18.57 9.30
CA PRO A 115 -11.55 -19.94 9.53
C PRO A 115 -10.70 -20.33 8.31
N ASN A 116 -9.68 -21.15 8.52
CA ASN A 116 -8.92 -21.81 7.46
C ASN A 116 -9.79 -22.60 6.45
N GLU A 117 -11.12 -22.64 6.63
CA GLU A 117 -12.05 -23.55 5.97
C GLU A 117 -12.95 -22.88 4.90
N LEU A 118 -12.92 -21.55 4.72
CA LEU A 118 -13.58 -20.91 3.57
C LEU A 118 -12.60 -20.72 2.41
N ILE A 119 -12.27 -21.87 1.83
CA ILE A 119 -11.53 -22.03 0.57
C ILE A 119 -12.37 -21.42 -0.58
N SER A 120 -11.92 -20.29 -1.11
CA SER A 120 -12.17 -19.91 -2.50
C SER A 120 -11.00 -19.06 -2.99
N ASN A 121 -10.01 -19.68 -3.63
CA ASN A 121 -8.99 -19.12 -4.56
C ASN A 121 -8.27 -17.78 -4.25
N HIS A 122 -8.47 -17.17 -3.10
CA HIS A 122 -8.04 -15.82 -2.77
C HIS A 122 -7.53 -15.82 -1.32
N CYS A 123 -6.24 -15.55 -1.14
CA CYS A 123 -5.67 -15.31 0.18
C CYS A 123 -6.45 -14.18 0.86
N PRO A 124 -6.70 -14.23 2.17
CA PRO A 124 -7.17 -13.05 2.88
C PRO A 124 -6.17 -11.90 2.63
N PRO A 125 -6.64 -10.71 2.21
CA PRO A 125 -5.76 -9.61 1.82
C PRO A 125 -4.89 -9.21 3.01
N LEU A 126 -3.56 -9.37 2.87
CA LEU A 126 -2.60 -8.86 3.84
C LEU A 126 -2.58 -7.33 3.75
N ILE A 127 -2.74 -6.67 4.89
CA ILE A 127 -2.76 -5.21 4.98
C ILE A 127 -1.50 -4.76 5.72
N GLY A 128 -0.67 -3.95 5.08
CA GLY A 128 0.43 -3.29 5.74
C GLY A 128 -0.04 -2.05 6.49
N TYR A 129 0.65 -1.71 7.57
CA TYR A 129 0.55 -0.44 8.24
C TYR A 129 1.93 0.17 8.45
N LEU A 130 2.07 1.43 8.04
CA LEU A 130 3.27 2.22 8.18
C LEU A 130 2.94 3.54 8.87
N HIS A 131 3.70 3.87 9.91
CA HIS A 131 3.79 5.25 10.37
C HIS A 131 4.97 5.93 9.68
N TYR A 132 4.72 6.96 8.88
CA TYR A 132 5.71 7.55 7.96
C TYR A 132 6.96 8.10 8.66
N SER A 133 6.87 8.47 9.95
CA SER A 133 8.05 8.90 10.71
C SER A 133 9.16 7.86 10.76
N TYR A 134 8.84 6.57 10.59
CA TYR A 134 9.85 5.51 10.48
C TYR A 134 10.67 5.64 9.19
N VAL A 135 10.06 6.09 8.09
CA VAL A 135 10.76 6.36 6.82
C VAL A 135 11.69 7.55 7.00
N THR A 136 11.17 8.64 7.58
CA THR A 136 11.95 9.86 7.86
C THR A 136 13.15 9.55 8.77
N GLY A 137 12.92 8.80 9.85
CA GLY A 137 13.97 8.37 10.77
C GLY A 137 15.02 7.51 10.08
N ALA A 138 14.59 6.47 9.37
CA ALA A 138 15.51 5.58 8.66
C ALA A 138 16.37 6.33 7.63
N ARG A 139 15.81 7.31 6.89
CA ARG A 139 16.59 8.14 5.97
C ARG A 139 17.63 9.01 6.68
N LEU A 140 17.30 9.56 7.85
CA LEU A 140 18.25 10.33 8.66
C LEU A 140 19.40 9.44 9.13
N ASP A 141 19.08 8.26 9.65
CA ASP A 141 20.06 7.31 10.17
C ASP A 141 21.06 6.84 9.10
N GLN A 142 20.62 6.68 7.85
CA GLN A 142 21.49 6.30 6.71
C GLN A 142 22.61 7.32 6.43
N PHE A 143 22.42 8.57 6.84
CA PHE A 143 23.36 9.65 6.59
C PHE A 143 23.87 10.26 7.89
N GLU A 144 23.77 9.53 9.02
CA GLU A 144 24.20 10.04 10.32
C GLU A 144 25.69 10.41 10.29
N PRO A 145 26.05 11.67 10.57
CA PRO A 145 27.44 12.09 10.53
C PRO A 145 28.21 11.41 11.65
N ARG A 146 29.40 10.91 11.33
CA ARG A 146 30.33 10.45 12.37
C ARG A 146 30.72 11.65 13.25
N PRO A 147 30.71 11.48 14.59
CA PRO A 147 31.29 12.46 15.50
C PRO A 147 32.74 12.73 15.13
N ASP A 148 33.24 13.92 15.45
CA ASP A 148 34.67 14.16 15.32
C ASP A 148 35.47 13.31 16.34
N PRO A 149 36.80 13.15 16.19
CA PRO A 149 37.60 12.38 17.14
C PRO A 149 37.54 12.87 18.60
N SER A 150 37.13 14.13 18.83
CA SER A 150 36.95 14.71 20.16
C SER A 150 35.52 14.56 20.71
N GLY A 151 34.63 13.86 19.98
CA GLY A 151 33.24 13.65 20.35
C GLY A 151 32.34 14.87 20.16
N ARG A 152 32.82 15.94 19.52
CA ARG A 152 31.99 17.13 19.25
C ARG A 152 31.07 16.87 18.06
N LEU A 153 29.98 17.64 18.03
CA LEU A 153 29.00 17.57 16.96
C LEU A 153 29.61 18.03 15.63
N ASN A 154 29.50 17.16 14.62
CA ASN A 154 29.94 17.45 13.27
C ASN A 154 28.86 18.24 12.51
N PHE A 155 28.84 19.57 12.71
CA PHE A 155 27.85 20.46 12.09
C PHE A 155 27.89 20.43 10.55
N ILE A 156 29.08 20.32 9.96
CA ILE A 156 29.25 20.20 8.51
C ILE A 156 28.62 18.88 8.03
N GLY A 157 28.91 17.78 8.73
CA GLY A 157 28.31 16.47 8.46
C GLY A 157 26.79 16.50 8.58
N ALA A 158 26.24 17.15 9.62
CA ALA A 158 24.79 17.32 9.77
C ALA A 158 24.18 18.12 8.62
N THR A 159 24.87 19.14 8.12
CA THR A 159 24.43 19.92 6.96
C THR A 159 24.41 19.07 5.69
N ILE A 160 25.44 18.26 5.47
CA ILE A 160 25.52 17.32 4.34
C ILE A 160 24.41 16.27 4.44
N ARG A 161 24.19 15.69 5.63
CA ARG A 161 23.08 14.77 5.91
C ARG A 161 21.76 15.37 5.48
N ASN A 162 21.46 16.58 5.96
CA ASN A 162 20.20 17.26 5.68
C ASN A 162 20.00 17.51 4.18
N LYS A 163 21.05 17.91 3.46
CA LYS A 163 21.01 18.06 1.99
C LYS A 163 20.73 16.74 1.28
N ARG A 164 21.38 15.63 1.69
CA ARG A 164 21.15 14.30 1.11
C ARG A 164 19.74 13.79 1.37
N VAL A 165 19.23 13.94 2.61
CA VAL A 165 17.85 13.56 2.95
C VAL A 165 16.85 14.37 2.14
N ALA A 166 17.07 15.69 1.96
CA ALA A 166 16.20 16.53 1.14
C ALA A 166 16.18 16.12 -0.34
N GLN A 167 17.28 15.56 -0.87
CA GLN A 167 17.33 15.07 -2.26
C GLN A 167 16.51 13.80 -2.49
N ILE A 168 16.33 12.97 -1.46
CA ILE A 168 15.59 11.70 -1.56
C ILE A 168 14.19 11.76 -0.97
N THR A 169 13.88 12.81 -0.21
CA THR A 169 12.54 13.03 0.34
C THR A 169 11.67 13.67 -0.72
N PRO A 170 10.51 13.09 -1.05
CA PRO A 170 9.61 13.69 -2.01
C PRO A 170 9.08 15.04 -1.50
N LYS A 171 8.67 15.91 -2.42
CA LYS A 171 8.02 17.18 -2.06
C LYS A 171 6.69 16.93 -1.36
N GLU A 172 5.89 16.03 -1.93
CA GLU A 172 4.67 15.52 -1.34
C GLU A 172 4.94 14.17 -0.70
N TRP A 173 4.71 14.03 0.61
CA TRP A 173 5.05 12.81 1.34
C TRP A 173 4.09 11.66 1.01
N THR A 174 2.87 11.97 0.55
CA THR A 174 1.89 10.96 0.12
C THR A 174 2.31 10.27 -1.18
N GLU A 175 3.23 10.84 -1.94
CA GLU A 175 3.76 10.25 -3.16
C GLU A 175 5.15 9.65 -2.97
N ASP A 176 5.50 9.25 -1.73
CA ASP A 176 6.81 8.66 -1.45
C ASP A 176 7.00 7.31 -2.18
N PRO A 177 7.99 7.21 -3.08
CA PRO A 177 8.29 5.95 -3.79
C PRO A 177 8.59 4.77 -2.87
N TYR A 178 9.00 5.04 -1.63
CA TYR A 178 9.21 4.00 -0.64
C TYR A 178 7.94 3.16 -0.35
N PHE A 179 6.75 3.71 -0.56
CA PHE A 179 5.49 2.96 -0.44
C PHE A 179 5.41 1.80 -1.45
N VAL A 180 5.95 1.98 -2.65
CA VAL A 180 6.04 0.91 -3.65
C VAL A 180 6.86 -0.26 -3.14
N CYS A 181 7.99 -0.01 -2.48
CA CYS A 181 8.80 -1.08 -1.90
C CYS A 181 8.02 -1.93 -0.88
N ILE A 182 7.18 -1.28 -0.06
CA ILE A 182 6.37 -1.97 0.95
C ILE A 182 5.24 -2.76 0.28
N LEU A 183 4.57 -2.18 -0.71
CA LEU A 183 3.52 -2.84 -1.49
C LEU A 183 4.06 -4.07 -2.23
N LEU A 184 5.26 -3.98 -2.82
CA LEU A 184 5.93 -5.13 -3.44
C LEU A 184 6.28 -6.21 -2.40
N ALA A 185 6.82 -5.82 -1.24
CA ALA A 185 7.15 -6.77 -0.16
C ALA A 185 5.90 -7.49 0.37
N LEU A 186 4.76 -6.80 0.45
CA LEU A 186 3.46 -7.37 0.80
C LEU A 186 3.00 -8.39 -0.23
N ALA A 187 3.06 -8.08 -1.53
CA ALA A 187 2.68 -9.02 -2.59
C ALA A 187 3.54 -10.28 -2.58
N GLN A 188 4.86 -10.12 -2.44
CA GLN A 188 5.79 -11.25 -2.31
C GLN A 188 5.49 -12.10 -1.06
N LEU A 189 5.08 -11.46 0.04
CA LEU A 189 4.64 -12.17 1.24
C LEU A 189 3.35 -12.96 1.01
N GLN A 190 2.36 -12.38 0.30
CA GLN A 190 1.13 -13.07 -0.10
C GLN A 190 1.45 -14.28 -0.98
N GLU A 191 2.28 -14.10 -2.00
CA GLU A 191 2.68 -15.13 -2.97
C GLU A 191 3.42 -16.32 -2.32
N ARG A 192 4.17 -16.08 -1.23
CA ARG A 192 4.83 -17.14 -0.45
C ARG A 192 3.90 -17.89 0.50
N LYS A 193 2.84 -17.24 0.97
CA LYS A 193 1.91 -17.81 1.97
C LYS A 193 0.71 -18.53 1.36
N LEU A 194 0.44 -18.29 0.08
CA LEU A 194 -0.64 -18.93 -0.66
C LEU A 194 -0.30 -20.36 -1.04
N GLU A 195 -1.23 -21.27 -0.77
CA GLU A 195 -1.22 -22.64 -1.30
C GLU A 195 -1.59 -22.66 -2.78
N LEU A 196 -1.27 -23.77 -3.46
CA LEU A 196 -1.56 -23.94 -4.88
C LEU A 196 -3.05 -24.25 -5.13
N PRO A 197 -3.64 -23.82 -6.26
CA PRO A 197 -3.01 -23.04 -7.34
C PRO A 197 -2.85 -21.56 -6.96
N LYS A 198 -1.72 -20.97 -7.38
CA LYS A 198 -1.46 -19.55 -7.14
C LYS A 198 -2.30 -18.66 -8.08
N PRO A 199 -2.82 -17.52 -7.60
CA PRO A 199 -3.58 -16.60 -8.42
C PRO A 199 -2.69 -15.91 -9.47
N SER A 200 -3.31 -15.42 -10.54
CA SER A 200 -2.63 -14.64 -11.58
C SER A 200 -2.31 -13.21 -11.14
N THR A 201 -3.00 -12.69 -10.12
CA THR A 201 -2.84 -11.35 -9.57
C THR A 201 -2.85 -11.33 -8.05
N TYR A 202 -2.16 -10.34 -7.48
CA TYR A 202 -1.98 -10.12 -6.05
C TYR A 202 -2.28 -8.67 -5.72
N THR A 203 -3.21 -8.42 -4.81
CA THR A 203 -3.56 -7.06 -4.38
C THR A 203 -2.88 -6.76 -3.06
N SER A 204 -1.96 -5.79 -3.06
CA SER A 204 -1.31 -5.28 -1.85
C SER A 204 -1.95 -4.00 -1.38
N ARG A 205 -2.17 -3.89 -0.06
CA ARG A 205 -2.77 -2.72 0.58
C ARG A 205 -1.90 -2.22 1.71
N LEU A 206 -1.72 -0.90 1.78
CA LEU A 206 -0.91 -0.24 2.79
C LEU A 206 -1.68 0.93 3.39
N LEU A 207 -1.91 0.89 4.69
CA LEU A 207 -2.38 2.02 5.47
C LEU A 207 -1.18 2.85 5.95
N VAL A 208 -1.22 4.15 5.75
CA VAL A 208 -0.15 5.07 6.15
C VAL A 208 -0.72 6.21 6.99
N THR A 209 -0.05 6.47 8.11
CA THR A 209 -0.27 7.64 8.97
C THR A 209 0.98 8.50 9.02
N HIS A 210 0.80 9.80 9.25
CA HIS A 210 1.89 10.75 9.42
C HIS A 210 1.65 11.60 10.66
N ALA A 211 2.71 11.91 11.44
CA ALA A 211 2.57 12.64 12.71
C ALA A 211 1.98 14.06 12.56
N ARG A 212 2.05 14.63 11.36
CA ARG A 212 1.49 15.94 11.02
C ARG A 212 0.13 15.85 10.33
N GLU A 213 -0.22 14.68 9.82
CA GLU A 213 -1.52 14.45 9.21
C GLU A 213 -2.52 14.17 10.33
N ARG A 214 -3.60 14.94 10.37
CA ARG A 214 -4.60 14.91 11.44
C ARG A 214 -6.01 14.70 10.94
N GLU A 215 -6.21 14.78 9.63
CA GLU A 215 -7.51 14.72 9.00
C GLU A 215 -7.72 13.34 8.37
N TYR A 216 -6.68 12.71 7.81
CA TYR A 216 -6.82 11.47 7.04
C TYR A 216 -5.84 10.36 7.43
N ILE A 217 -6.29 9.12 7.32
CA ILE A 217 -5.41 7.97 7.08
C ILE A 217 -5.37 7.72 5.58
N HIS A 218 -4.20 7.36 5.06
CA HIS A 218 -3.99 7.13 3.64
C HIS A 218 -4.00 5.63 3.36
N LEU A 219 -4.79 5.20 2.37
CA LEU A 219 -4.83 3.83 1.88
C LEU A 219 -4.23 3.80 0.48
N TYR A 220 -3.14 3.03 0.33
CA TYR A 220 -2.53 2.74 -0.95
C TYR A 220 -2.84 1.31 -1.35
N GLU A 221 -3.18 1.11 -2.62
CA GLU A 221 -3.43 -0.20 -3.19
C GLU A 221 -2.67 -0.38 -4.51
N MET A 222 -2.12 -1.57 -4.72
CA MET A 222 -1.42 -1.95 -5.94
C MET A 222 -1.80 -3.37 -6.34
N GLU A 223 -2.18 -3.56 -7.59
CA GLU A 223 -2.47 -4.88 -8.18
C GLU A 223 -1.27 -5.37 -9.00
N LEU A 224 -0.69 -6.49 -8.59
CA LEU A 224 0.55 -7.03 -9.13
C LEU A 224 0.29 -8.37 -9.79
N SER A 225 0.73 -8.55 -11.04
CA SER A 225 0.62 -9.84 -11.71
C SER A 225 1.65 -10.85 -11.18
N ALA A 226 1.33 -12.15 -11.27
CA ALA A 226 2.28 -13.22 -10.97
C ALA A 226 3.56 -13.10 -11.82
N LYS A 227 3.42 -12.72 -13.09
CA LYS A 227 4.54 -12.46 -14.01
C LYS A 227 5.46 -11.33 -13.53
N MET A 228 4.90 -10.28 -12.92
CA MET A 228 5.68 -9.19 -12.34
C MET A 228 6.48 -9.68 -11.12
N LEU A 229 5.88 -10.48 -10.24
CA LEU A 229 6.57 -11.04 -9.07
C LEU A 229 7.67 -12.04 -9.47
N GLU A 230 7.42 -12.86 -10.49
CA GLU A 230 8.42 -13.70 -11.15
C GLU A 230 9.54 -12.84 -11.75
N GLY A 231 9.17 -11.74 -12.43
CA GLY A 231 10.02 -10.62 -12.86
C GLY A 231 11.04 -10.18 -11.82
N LEU A 232 10.55 -9.91 -10.62
CA LEU A 232 11.37 -9.45 -9.50
C LEU A 232 12.24 -10.57 -8.92
N ARG A 233 11.81 -11.84 -9.00
CA ARG A 233 12.56 -12.99 -8.47
C ARG A 233 13.67 -13.42 -9.42
N ASP A 234 13.39 -13.50 -10.70
CA ASP A 234 14.33 -13.94 -11.74
C ASP A 234 14.38 -12.94 -12.91
N PRO A 235 14.98 -11.76 -12.69
CA PRO A 235 14.99 -10.69 -13.68
C PRO A 235 15.70 -11.02 -15.01
N ILE A 236 16.56 -12.05 -15.03
CA ILE A 236 17.40 -12.37 -16.19
C ILE A 236 16.58 -13.07 -17.28
N HIS A 237 15.63 -13.92 -16.86
CA HIS A 237 14.89 -14.82 -17.74
C HIS A 237 13.50 -14.30 -18.09
N VAL A 238 13.09 -13.16 -17.56
CA VAL A 238 11.73 -12.68 -17.76
C VAL A 238 11.54 -12.06 -19.14
N ALA A 239 10.47 -12.49 -19.80
CA ALA A 239 10.06 -12.02 -21.10
C ALA A 239 9.81 -10.51 -21.13
N GLU A 240 10.03 -9.90 -22.30
CA GLU A 240 9.73 -8.50 -22.55
C GLU A 240 8.24 -8.19 -22.31
N GLY A 241 7.93 -7.00 -21.81
CA GLY A 241 6.53 -6.54 -21.64
C GLY A 241 5.96 -6.55 -20.21
N ILE A 242 6.79 -6.62 -19.16
CA ILE A 242 6.28 -6.31 -17.81
C ILE A 242 5.97 -4.82 -17.69
N THR A 243 4.69 -4.50 -17.51
CA THR A 243 4.23 -3.17 -17.16
C THR A 243 4.10 -3.05 -15.64
N TRP A 244 4.67 -1.98 -15.07
CA TRP A 244 4.45 -1.68 -13.66
C TRP A 244 3.05 -1.11 -13.48
N PRO A 245 2.30 -1.56 -12.45
CA PRO A 245 0.95 -1.07 -12.21
C PRO A 245 0.97 0.32 -11.57
N GLY A 246 -0.14 1.04 -11.72
CA GLY A 246 -0.42 2.26 -10.95
C GLY A 246 -0.69 1.94 -9.48
N ILE A 247 -0.58 2.96 -8.64
CA ILE A 247 -0.84 2.89 -7.21
C ILE A 247 -2.09 3.70 -6.94
N ARG A 248 -3.16 3.03 -6.53
CA ARG A 248 -4.40 3.70 -6.15
C ARG A 248 -4.23 4.29 -4.77
N HIS A 249 -4.47 5.59 -4.62
CA HIS A 249 -4.39 6.30 -3.36
C HIS A 249 -5.78 6.82 -2.96
N LYS A 250 -6.17 6.52 -1.73
CA LYS A 250 -7.42 6.97 -1.12
C LYS A 250 -7.15 7.63 0.23
N ARG A 251 -7.83 8.75 0.47
CA ARG A 251 -7.85 9.43 1.76
C ARG A 251 -9.11 9.03 2.53
N ILE A 252 -8.93 8.56 3.76
CA ILE A 252 -10.04 8.16 4.65
C ILE A 252 -10.05 9.12 5.84
N PRO A 253 -11.10 9.95 6.01
CA PRO A 253 -11.17 10.88 7.14
C PRO A 253 -11.12 10.14 8.48
N PHE A 254 -10.38 10.66 9.46
CA PHE A 254 -10.41 10.17 10.83
C PHE A 254 -11.76 10.45 11.50
N GLN A 255 -12.33 11.63 11.24
CA GLN A 255 -13.61 12.02 11.81
C GLN A 255 -14.78 11.64 10.89
N PRO A 256 -15.94 11.28 11.45
CA PRO A 256 -16.18 11.04 12.88
C PRO A 256 -15.54 9.73 13.35
N TYR A 257 -14.97 9.73 14.55
CA TYR A 257 -14.22 8.59 15.11
C TYR A 257 -15.11 7.37 15.37
N SER A 258 -16.39 7.57 15.68
CA SER A 258 -17.36 6.51 15.97
C SER A 258 -17.56 5.55 14.80
N THR A 259 -17.44 6.02 13.56
CA THR A 259 -17.59 5.21 12.34
C THR A 259 -16.28 4.99 11.59
N PHE A 260 -15.15 5.43 12.16
CA PHE A 260 -13.82 5.33 11.52
C PHE A 260 -13.45 3.90 11.16
N THR A 261 -13.54 2.96 12.12
CA THR A 261 -13.27 1.54 11.90
C THR A 261 -14.09 0.98 10.74
N SER A 262 -15.41 1.27 10.73
CA SER A 262 -16.31 0.81 9.66
C SER A 262 -15.92 1.40 8.30
N ARG A 263 -15.51 2.67 8.23
CA ARG A 263 -15.02 3.27 6.98
C ARG A 263 -13.76 2.58 6.46
N VAL A 264 -12.76 2.38 7.33
CA VAL A 264 -11.52 1.68 6.97
C VAL A 264 -11.82 0.27 6.47
N VAL A 265 -12.64 -0.50 7.20
CA VAL A 265 -13.01 -1.87 6.81
C VAL A 265 -13.77 -1.86 5.47
N THR A 266 -14.68 -0.92 5.27
CA THR A 266 -15.46 -0.81 4.02
C THR A 266 -14.53 -0.63 2.83
N GLU A 267 -13.55 0.27 2.92
CA GLU A 267 -12.57 0.48 1.86
C GLU A 267 -11.68 -0.75 1.61
N LEU A 268 -11.42 -1.55 2.64
CA LEU A 268 -10.67 -2.80 2.52
C LEU A 268 -11.51 -3.96 1.95
N VAL A 269 -12.84 -3.86 1.92
CA VAL A 269 -13.73 -4.92 1.43
C VAL A 269 -14.36 -4.58 0.08
N ALA A 270 -14.46 -3.30 -0.25
CA ALA A 270 -15.06 -2.84 -1.50
C ALA A 270 -14.41 -3.54 -2.71
N PRO A 271 -15.20 -4.18 -3.59
CA PRO A 271 -14.68 -4.70 -4.84
C PRO A 271 -14.17 -3.54 -5.70
N ASN A 272 -13.04 -3.75 -6.36
CA ASN A 272 -12.47 -2.79 -7.29
C ASN A 272 -13.38 -2.69 -8.53
N LEU A 273 -14.37 -1.81 -8.49
CA LEU A 273 -15.12 -1.43 -9.68
C LEU A 273 -14.23 -0.51 -10.51
N PRO A 274 -13.86 -0.88 -11.76
CA PRO A 274 -13.41 0.12 -12.71
C PRO A 274 -14.53 1.14 -12.95
N PRO A 275 -14.21 2.39 -13.31
CA PRO A 275 -15.24 3.37 -13.66
C PRO A 275 -16.12 2.77 -14.77
N ALA A 276 -17.43 2.78 -14.54
CA ALA A 276 -18.40 2.38 -15.55
C ALA A 276 -18.15 3.23 -16.80
N ASN A 277 -17.71 2.59 -17.87
CA ASN A 277 -17.60 3.24 -19.16
C ASN A 277 -19.06 3.48 -19.61
N ASP A 278 -19.54 4.71 -19.41
CA ASP A 278 -20.80 5.18 -19.98
C ASP A 278 -20.67 5.12 -21.50
N GLY A 279 -21.20 4.04 -22.07
CA GLY A 279 -20.99 3.67 -23.45
C GLY A 279 -22.05 2.71 -23.95
N ASN A 280 -23.31 3.15 -23.87
CA ASN A 280 -24.38 2.86 -24.82
C ASN A 280 -24.70 1.37 -25.09
N CYS A 281 -25.71 0.83 -24.41
CA CYS A 281 -26.49 -0.28 -24.95
C CYS A 281 -27.99 -0.05 -24.73
N VAL A 282 -28.55 0.76 -25.63
CA VAL A 282 -29.97 0.72 -25.99
C VAL A 282 -30.23 -0.61 -26.69
N ILE A 283 -31.05 -1.51 -26.14
CA ILE A 283 -32.10 -2.38 -26.74
C ILE A 283 -32.73 -3.12 -25.53
N GLY A 284 -34.03 -3.19 -25.24
CA GLY A 284 -35.27 -2.80 -25.88
C GLY A 284 -36.40 -3.42 -25.03
N HIS A 285 -37.41 -2.63 -24.66
CA HIS A 285 -38.57 -3.14 -23.92
C HIS A 285 -39.49 -3.97 -24.82
N GLY A 286 -39.98 -5.09 -24.28
CA GLY A 286 -41.37 -5.53 -24.52
C GLY A 286 -41.56 -7.01 -24.90
N ALA A 287 -42.15 -7.79 -24.00
CA ALA A 287 -43.41 -8.50 -24.28
C ALA A 287 -44.01 -9.07 -22.98
N LYS A 288 -45.24 -8.63 -22.68
CA LYS A 288 -46.19 -9.23 -21.74
C LYS A 288 -46.71 -10.57 -22.29
N ARG A 289 -46.89 -11.55 -21.40
CA ARG A 289 -47.95 -12.60 -21.33
C ARG A 289 -47.64 -13.35 -20.02
N GLY A 290 -48.52 -13.64 -19.07
CA GLY A 290 -49.98 -13.76 -19.00
C GLY A 290 -50.22 -14.92 -18.03
N CYS A 291 -51.01 -14.71 -16.97
CA CYS A 291 -51.33 -15.66 -15.90
C CYS A 291 -51.73 -17.06 -16.41
N GLU A 292 -51.40 -18.09 -15.63
CA GLU A 292 -52.40 -19.06 -15.18
C GLU A 292 -52.01 -19.67 -13.82
N LEU A 293 -52.94 -19.56 -12.89
CA LEU A 293 -53.01 -20.28 -11.62
C LEU A 293 -53.59 -21.66 -11.93
N ASP A 294 -53.06 -22.70 -11.30
CA ASP A 294 -53.90 -23.81 -10.83
C ASP A 294 -53.29 -24.41 -9.57
N GLY A 295 -54.06 -24.32 -8.48
CA GLY A 295 -53.87 -25.13 -7.29
C GLY A 295 -54.68 -26.41 -7.39
N ILE A 296 -54.44 -27.33 -6.44
CA ILE A 296 -55.28 -28.41 -5.88
C ILE A 296 -54.26 -29.42 -5.31
N SER A 297 -53.99 -29.41 -4.00
CA SER A 297 -54.76 -30.05 -2.93
C SER A 297 -54.43 -31.54 -2.73
N GLY A 298 -53.98 -31.86 -1.51
CA GLY A 298 -54.39 -33.09 -0.83
C GLY A 298 -53.27 -33.95 -0.24
N LYS A 299 -53.15 -33.90 1.11
CA LYS A 299 -53.24 -35.02 2.08
C LYS A 299 -52.42 -36.31 1.77
N ASP A 300 -51.76 -37.02 2.69
CA ASP A 300 -51.88 -37.16 4.13
C ASP A 300 -50.84 -38.23 4.59
N LYS A 301 -50.62 -38.31 5.92
CA LYS A 301 -50.06 -39.45 6.73
C LYS A 301 -48.56 -39.72 6.65
N VAL A 302 -47.76 -39.53 7.72
CA VAL A 302 -47.74 -40.15 9.08
C VAL A 302 -47.29 -41.62 9.09
N ARG A 303 -46.04 -41.85 9.54
CA ARG A 303 -45.54 -42.82 10.57
C ARG A 303 -44.01 -42.94 10.42
N ARG A 304 -43.18 -42.38 11.31
CA ARG A 304 -42.67 -42.86 12.63
C ARG A 304 -41.85 -44.16 12.60
N VAL A 305 -40.61 -44.02 13.10
CA VAL A 305 -39.83 -44.91 14.01
C VAL A 305 -39.23 -46.15 13.33
N CYS A 306 -37.96 -46.53 13.50
CA CYS A 306 -36.92 -46.25 14.51
C CYS A 306 -35.68 -45.56 13.93
#